data_AF-A0A5D0QLH8-F1
#
_entry.id   AF-A0A5D0QLH8-F1
#
_cell.length_a   1.000
_cell.length_b   1.000
_cell.length_c   1.000
_cell.angle_alpha   90.00
_cell.angle_beta   90.00
_cell.angle_gamma   90.00
#
_symmetry.space_group_name_H-M   'P 1'
#
loop_
_entity.id
_entity.type
_entity.pdbx_description
1 polymer ?
#
loop_
_entity_poly.entity_id
_entity_poly.type
_entity_poly.pdbx_seq_one_letter_code
_entity_poly.pdbx_strand_id
1 'polypeptide(L)'
;MSRPDRALIAEIIAAYRAAPRQNNWVRLNEIRARLGAWTRAEVDAALLHLLNTENVSLEPESNRHRLADPEYRDAAVRIGGEDRHLMQIY
;
A
#
# COMPACT_ATOMS: atom_id res chain seq x y z
N MET A 1 0.35 -18.42 -7.90
CA MET A 1 0.68 -16.98 -7.87
C MET A 1 2.18 -16.86 -7.97
N SER A 2 2.71 -16.14 -8.97
CA SER A 2 4.16 -15.88 -9.05
C SER A 2 4.59 -15.04 -7.85
N ARG A 3 5.72 -15.38 -7.25
CA ARG A 3 6.32 -14.58 -6.17
C ARG A 3 6.68 -13.21 -6.76
N PRO A 4 6.30 -12.08 -6.12
CA PRO A 4 6.63 -10.76 -6.62
C PRO A 4 8.15 -10.55 -6.64
N ASP A 5 8.60 -9.64 -7.51
CA ASP A 5 10.01 -9.28 -7.62
C ASP A 5 10.53 -8.79 -6.25
N ARG A 6 11.68 -9.34 -5.82
CA ARG A 6 12.34 -8.95 -4.58
C ARG A 6 12.76 -7.47 -4.60
N ALA A 7 13.09 -6.93 -5.77
CA ALA A 7 13.38 -5.51 -5.96
C ALA A 7 12.16 -4.65 -5.62
N LEU A 8 10.99 -5.00 -6.16
CA LEU A 8 9.73 -4.31 -5.87
C LEU A 8 9.38 -4.36 -4.37
N ILE A 9 9.57 -5.50 -3.72
CA ILE A 9 9.35 -5.62 -2.27
C ILE A 9 10.24 -4.63 -1.49
N ALA A 10 11.53 -4.56 -1.83
CA ALA A 10 12.46 -3.63 -1.20
C ALA A 10 12.08 -2.17 -1.47
N GLU A 11 11.63 -1.85 -2.69
CA GLU A 11 11.16 -0.51 -3.06
C GLU A 11 9.88 -0.11 -2.33
N ILE A 12 8.91 -1.02 -2.13
CA ILE A 12 7.71 -0.75 -1.32
C ILE A 12 8.10 -0.40 0.12
N ILE A 13 9.02 -1.17 0.71
CA ILE A 13 9.50 -0.91 2.08
C ILE A 13 10.23 0.44 2.16
N ALA A 14 11.06 0.76 1.16
CA ALA A 14 11.75 2.04 1.08
C ALA A 14 10.76 3.22 0.92
N ALA A 15 9.78 3.08 0.03
CA ALA A 15 8.71 4.06 -0.19
C ALA A 15 7.89 4.27 1.09
N TYR A 16 7.53 3.20 1.80
CA TYR A 16 6.84 3.27 3.10
C TYR A 16 7.67 4.03 4.14
N ARG A 17 8.98 3.81 4.22
CA ARG A 17 9.87 4.51 5.18
C ARG A 17 10.04 6.00 4.85
N ALA A 18 10.00 6.36 3.57
CA ALA A 18 10.16 7.74 3.10
C ALA A 18 8.84 8.54 3.05
N ALA A 19 7.70 7.87 3.14
CA ALA A 19 6.38 8.49 3.05
C ALA A 19 5.96 9.15 4.38
N PRO A 20 5.20 10.26 4.31
CA PRO A 20 4.65 10.89 5.50
C PRO A 20 3.68 9.93 6.22
N ARG A 21 3.73 9.97 7.55
CA ARG A 21 2.92 9.11 8.43
C ARG A 21 1.92 9.92 9.23
N GLN A 22 0.74 9.35 9.44
CA GLN A 22 -0.24 9.86 10.40
C GLN A 22 -0.63 8.73 11.34
N ASN A 23 -0.38 8.89 12.65
CA ASN A 23 -0.68 7.87 13.66
C ASN A 23 -0.10 6.49 13.32
N ASN A 24 1.17 6.44 12.87
CA ASN A 24 1.89 5.24 12.40
C ASN A 24 1.45 4.64 11.06
N TRP A 25 0.37 5.15 10.46
CA TRP A 25 -0.11 4.71 9.15
C TRP A 25 0.46 5.56 8.01
N VAL A 26 0.78 4.89 6.90
CA VAL A 26 1.13 5.52 5.63
C VAL A 26 0.01 5.26 4.63
N ARG A 27 -0.38 6.28 3.86
CA ARG A 27 -1.38 6.12 2.81
C ARG A 27 -0.79 5.44 1.57
N LEU A 28 -1.57 4.58 0.90
CA LEU A 28 -1.09 3.87 -0.28
C LEU A 28 -0.83 4.79 -1.48
N ASN A 29 -1.52 5.93 -1.61
CA ASN A 29 -1.21 6.89 -2.68
C ASN A 29 0.21 7.47 -2.53
N GLU A 30 0.65 7.76 -1.30
CA GLU A 30 2.02 8.19 -1.01
C GLU A 30 3.05 7.11 -1.40
N ILE A 31 2.76 5.84 -1.08
CA ILE A 31 3.65 4.73 -1.45
C ILE A 31 3.71 4.60 -2.97
N ARG A 32 2.56 4.54 -3.65
CA ARG A 32 2.48 4.33 -5.10
C ARG A 32 3.13 5.45 -5.90
N ALA A 33 3.02 6.71 -5.46
CA ALA A 33 3.67 7.83 -6.12
C ALA A 33 5.20 7.69 -6.23
N ARG A 34 5.81 6.85 -5.39
CA ARG A 34 7.26 6.59 -5.35
C ARG A 34 7.67 5.35 -6.16
N LEU A 35 6.71 4.61 -6.73
CA LEU A 35 6.92 3.33 -7.42
C LEU A 35 6.66 3.43 -8.93
N GLY A 36 6.95 4.57 -9.55
CA GLY A 36 6.56 4.88 -10.94
C GLY A 36 7.09 3.92 -12.02
N ALA A 37 8.06 3.05 -11.70
CA ALA A 37 8.55 2.01 -12.60
C ALA A 37 7.64 0.76 -12.66
N TRP A 38 6.71 0.61 -11.73
CA TRP A 38 5.90 -0.60 -11.55
C TRP A 38 4.44 -0.37 -11.87
N THR A 39 3.80 -1.37 -12.45
CA THR A 39 2.36 -1.34 -12.71
C THR A 39 1.56 -1.48 -11.43
N ARG A 40 0.31 -0.99 -11.45
CA ARG A 40 -0.63 -1.17 -10.33
C ARG A 40 -0.79 -2.64 -9.93
N ALA A 41 -0.88 -3.54 -10.91
CA ALA A 41 -1.06 -4.96 -10.66
C ALA A 41 0.16 -5.60 -9.97
N GLU A 42 1.38 -5.20 -10.34
CA GLU A 42 2.60 -5.68 -9.69
C GLU A 42 2.68 -5.19 -8.24
N VAL A 43 2.40 -3.91 -8.01
CA VAL A 43 2.36 -3.33 -6.65
C VAL A 43 1.30 -4.02 -5.79
N ASP A 44 0.11 -4.27 -6.33
CA ASP A 44 -0.98 -4.95 -5.60
C ASP A 44 -0.60 -6.38 -5.22
N ALA A 45 -0.01 -7.13 -6.14
CA ALA A 45 0.48 -8.48 -5.88
C ALA A 45 1.60 -8.49 -4.82
N ALA A 46 2.48 -7.49 -4.84
CA ALA A 46 3.54 -7.33 -3.84
C ALA A 46 3.01 -6.92 -2.46
N LEU A 47 2.02 -6.03 -2.38
CA LEU A 47 1.34 -5.69 -1.13
C LEU A 47 0.62 -6.90 -0.52
N LEU A 48 -0.06 -7.71 -1.35
CA LEU A 48 -0.66 -8.98 -0.92
C LEU A 48 0.39 -9.98 -0.42
N HIS A 49 1.56 -10.04 -1.05
CA HIS A 49 2.65 -10.89 -0.57
C HIS A 49 3.16 -10.41 0.80
N LEU A 50 3.44 -9.11 0.95
CA LEU A 50 3.89 -8.51 2.20
C LEU A 50 2.94 -8.78 3.36
N LEU A 51 1.63 -8.69 3.12
CA LEU A 51 0.60 -9.01 4.12
C LEU A 51 0.70 -10.46 4.65
N ASN A 52 1.21 -11.39 3.82
CA ASN A 52 1.32 -12.81 4.18
C ASN A 52 2.72 -13.21 4.70
N THR A 53 3.75 -12.43 4.42
CA THR A 53 5.14 -12.84 4.69
C THR A 53 5.90 -11.94 5.66
N GLU A 54 5.46 -10.70 5.82
CA GLU A 54 6.12 -9.69 6.64
C GLU A 54 5.17 -9.19 7.73
N ASN A 55 5.70 -8.46 8.72
CA ASN A 55 4.89 -7.87 9.79
C ASN A 55 4.19 -6.58 9.31
N VAL A 56 3.31 -6.73 8.31
CA VAL A 56 2.61 -5.64 7.63
C VAL A 56 1.11 -5.72 7.89
N SER A 57 0.51 -4.57 8.21
CA SER A 57 -0.94 -4.40 8.25
C SER A 57 -1.40 -3.50 7.10
N LEU A 58 -2.50 -3.89 6.45
CA LEU A 58 -3.22 -3.10 5.45
C LEU A 58 -4.64 -2.85 5.94
N GLU A 59 -5.02 -1.58 6.15
CA GLU A 59 -6.30 -1.22 6.77
C GLU A 59 -7.16 -0.31 5.88
N PRO A 60 -8.49 -0.36 6.01
CA PRO A 60 -9.40 0.61 5.41
C PRO A 60 -9.19 2.00 6.03
N GLU A 61 -9.64 3.04 5.33
CA GLU A 61 -9.78 4.36 5.92
C GLU A 61 -11.15 4.49 6.58
N SER A 62 -11.18 4.49 7.91
CA SER A 62 -12.43 4.63 8.67
C SER A 62 -13.06 6.02 8.54
N ASN A 63 -12.26 7.08 8.31
CA ASN A 63 -12.79 8.42 8.09
C ASN A 63 -13.13 8.64 6.62
N ARG A 64 -14.38 8.35 6.26
CA ARG A 64 -14.92 8.51 4.90
C ARG A 64 -14.72 9.90 4.30
N HIS A 65 -14.65 10.97 5.10
CA HIS A 65 -14.40 12.31 4.58
C HIS A 65 -13.02 12.45 3.94
N ARG A 66 -12.02 11.67 4.38
CA ARG A 66 -10.69 11.66 3.77
C ARG A 66 -10.69 11.04 2.39
N LEU A 67 -11.63 10.15 2.07
CA LEU A 67 -11.79 9.50 0.76
C LEU A 67 -12.45 10.39 -0.30
N ALA A 68 -12.76 11.65 0.04
CA ALA A 68 -13.19 12.64 -0.94
C ALA A 68 -12.09 12.95 -1.97
N ASP A 69 -10.83 12.77 -1.59
CA ASP A 69 -9.66 12.85 -2.48
C ASP A 69 -9.62 11.63 -3.43
N PRO A 70 -9.78 11.82 -4.76
CA PRO A 70 -9.75 10.74 -5.73
C PRO A 70 -8.42 9.99 -5.76
N GLU A 71 -7.29 10.68 -5.63
CA GLU A 71 -5.97 10.04 -5.68
C GLU A 71 -5.78 9.10 -4.48
N TYR A 72 -6.27 9.52 -3.31
CA TYR A 72 -6.23 8.68 -2.11
C TYR A 72 -7.19 7.49 -2.20
N ARG A 73 -8.41 7.72 -2.70
CA ARG A 73 -9.41 6.66 -2.86
C ARG A 73 -8.96 5.61 -3.89
N ASP A 74 -8.50 6.05 -5.06
CA ASP A 74 -8.23 5.17 -6.20
C ASP A 74 -6.90 4.40 -6.03
N ALA A 75 -6.04 4.85 -5.11
CA ALA A 75 -4.82 4.14 -4.71
C ALA A 75 -5.07 2.89 -3.84
N ALA A 76 -6.31 2.60 -3.44
CA ALA A 76 -6.62 1.44 -2.62
C ALA A 76 -6.16 0.11 -3.24
N VAL A 77 -5.91 -0.87 -2.40
CA VAL A 77 -5.81 -2.28 -2.78
C VAL A 77 -7.04 -3.03 -2.29
N ARG A 78 -7.68 -3.80 -3.17
CA ARG A 78 -8.91 -4.55 -2.88
C ARG A 78 -8.56 -5.92 -2.32
N ILE A 79 -8.88 -6.19 -1.06
CA ILE A 79 -8.59 -7.47 -0.38
C ILE A 79 -9.85 -7.95 0.32
N GLY A 80 -10.26 -9.19 0.06
CA GLY A 80 -11.40 -9.81 0.77
C GLY A 80 -12.74 -9.07 0.60
N GLY A 81 -12.91 -8.28 -0.46
CA GLY A 81 -14.11 -7.47 -0.65
C GLY A 81 -14.10 -6.14 0.10
N GLU A 82 -12.94 -5.66 0.54
CA GLU A 82 -12.75 -4.34 1.15
C GLU A 82 -11.58 -3.58 0.54
N ASP A 83 -11.68 -2.25 0.50
CA ASP A 83 -10.62 -1.36 0.00
C ASP A 83 -9.71 -0.98 1.17
N ARG A 84 -8.43 -1.33 1.05
CA ARG A 84 -7.39 -0.99 2.02
C ARG A 84 -6.61 0.21 1.50
N HIS A 85 -6.44 1.22 2.34
CA HIS A 85 -5.86 2.52 1.99
C HIS A 85 -4.60 2.85 2.80
N LEU A 86 -4.43 2.18 3.94
CA LEU A 86 -3.38 2.46 4.92
C LEU A 86 -2.47 1.25 5.05
N MET A 87 -1.17 1.51 5.20
CA MET A 87 -0.15 0.51 5.47
C MET A 87 0.59 0.83 6.76
N GLN A 88 0.89 -0.19 7.55
CA GLN A 88 1.83 -0.13 8.67
C GLN A 88 2.79 -1.32 8.59
N ILE A 89 4.06 -1.11 8.96
CA ILE A 89 5.06 -2.15 9.18
C ILE A 89 5.53 -2.04 10.63
N TYR A 90 5.58 -3.16 11.36
CA TYR A 90 6.00 -3.24 12.76
C TYR A 90 7.47 -3.63 12.92
#